data_AF-A0A559KF36-F1
#
_entry.id   AF-A0A559KF36-F1
#
_cell.length_a   1.000
_cell.length_b   1.000
_cell.length_c   1.000
_cell.angle_alpha   90.00
_cell.angle_beta   90.00
_cell.angle_gamma   90.00
#
_symmetry.space_group_name_H-M   'P 1'
#
loop_
_entity.id
_entity.type
_entity.pdbx_description
1 polymer ?
#
loop_
_entity_poly.entity_id
_entity_poly.type
_entity_poly.pdbx_seq_one_letter_code
_entity_poly.pdbx_strand_id
1 'polypeptide(L)'
;MSYGQPHEGARNFTLSDDIFRQPGVDIFSQMVYIVLKGFASEAHLPDISVISKLGRMSDKQTMKALQNLVELKILSHKLFRRLVGDFQDDRLSWAAKGLLLFCKEHPQVELEHLVELAGQSGEDEESIRRSLQELYLYGYLDDYPEWQQIAN
;
A
#
# COMPACT_ATOMS: atom_id res chain seq x y z
N MET A 1 47.36 -0.77 18.55
CA MET A 1 45.94 -0.67 18.92
C MET A 1 45.31 0.32 17.97
N SER A 2 44.55 -0.16 16.99
CA SER A 2 43.94 0.69 15.96
C SER A 2 42.67 1.29 16.54
N TYR A 3 42.62 2.63 16.59
CA TYR A 3 41.42 3.39 16.93
C TYR A 3 40.30 3.00 15.95
N GLY A 4 39.15 2.62 16.49
CA GLY A 4 37.97 2.27 15.69
C GLY A 4 37.58 3.43 14.80
N GLN A 5 37.45 3.17 13.51
CA GLN A 5 36.88 4.12 12.56
C GLN A 5 35.46 4.48 13.01
N PRO A 6 35.07 5.76 12.95
CA PRO A 6 33.66 6.11 13.09
C PRO A 6 32.89 5.45 11.96
N HIS A 7 31.84 4.69 12.29
CA HIS A 7 30.87 4.25 11.28
C HIS A 7 30.26 5.49 10.62
N GLU A 8 30.72 5.83 9.41
CA GLU A 8 30.00 6.74 8.52
C GLU A 8 28.60 6.16 8.30
N GLY A 9 27.59 6.86 8.80
CA GLY A 9 26.18 6.52 8.54
C GLY A 9 25.33 6.18 9.76
N ALA A 10 25.69 6.57 10.99
CA ALA A 10 24.73 6.58 12.10
C ALA A 10 23.61 7.61 11.81
N ARG A 11 22.54 7.14 11.15
CA ARG A 11 21.34 7.94 10.85
C ARG A 11 20.61 8.21 12.16
N ASN A 12 20.77 9.42 12.68
CA ASN A 12 20.04 9.86 13.86
C ASN A 12 18.64 10.32 13.43
N PHE A 13 17.61 9.58 13.81
CA PHE A 13 16.22 10.01 13.68
C PHE A 13 15.58 10.05 15.06
N THR A 14 14.74 11.06 15.30
CA THR A 14 13.96 11.15 16.54
C THR A 14 12.64 10.42 16.30
N LEU A 15 12.41 9.35 17.06
CA LEU A 15 11.16 8.60 17.02
C LEU A 15 10.27 9.09 18.16
N SER A 16 9.03 9.46 17.85
CA SER A 16 8.04 9.74 18.90
C SER A 16 7.64 8.44 19.59
N ASP A 17 7.46 8.46 20.90
CA ASP A 17 7.02 7.31 21.70
C ASP A 17 5.58 6.86 21.37
N ASP A 18 4.84 7.67 20.61
CA ASP A 18 3.42 7.48 20.32
C ASP A 18 3.11 6.10 19.71
N ILE A 19 3.98 5.61 18.82
CA ILE A 19 3.78 4.32 18.14
C ILE A 19 3.81 3.13 19.10
N PHE A 20 4.60 3.21 20.18
CA PHE A 20 4.70 2.15 21.18
C PHE A 20 3.50 2.14 22.13
N ARG A 21 2.78 3.27 22.23
CA ARG A 21 1.62 3.43 23.10
C ARG A 21 0.30 3.24 22.37
N GLN A 22 0.33 3.13 21.04
CA GLN A 22 -0.87 2.99 20.24
C GLN A 22 -1.49 1.58 20.38
N PRO A 23 -2.73 1.47 20.89
CA PRO A 23 -3.39 0.18 21.03
C PRO A 23 -3.57 -0.51 19.68
N GLY A 24 -3.37 -1.83 19.64
CA GLY A 24 -3.56 -2.63 18.42
C GLY A 24 -2.36 -2.68 17.48
N VAL A 25 -1.27 -1.95 17.76
CA VAL A 25 -0.03 -2.02 16.97
C VAL A 25 0.86 -3.13 17.51
N ASP A 26 1.00 -4.21 16.73
CA ASP A 26 1.91 -5.31 17.05
C ASP A 26 3.39 -4.93 16.83
N ILE A 27 4.29 -5.80 17.30
CA ILE A 27 5.74 -5.56 17.22
C ILE A 27 6.25 -5.41 15.78
N PHE A 28 5.64 -6.11 14.81
CA PHE A 28 6.05 -6.00 13.41
C PHE A 28 5.62 -4.64 12.81
N SER A 29 4.42 -4.19 13.15
CA SER A 29 3.87 -2.89 12.75
C SER A 29 4.68 -1.75 13.36
N GLN A 30 5.06 -1.86 14.64
CA GLN A 30 5.99 -0.91 15.27
C GLN A 30 7.33 -0.88 14.54
N MET A 31 7.90 -2.04 14.24
CA MET A 31 9.21 -2.13 13.60
C MET A 31 9.20 -1.59 12.16
N VAL A 32 8.16 -1.89 11.37
CA VAL A 32 7.97 -1.30 10.05
C VAL A 32 7.87 0.22 10.14
N TYR A 33 7.10 0.75 11.09
CA TYR A 33 7.00 2.20 11.31
C TYR A 33 8.37 2.82 11.61
N ILE A 34 9.17 2.20 12.49
CA ILE A 34 10.52 2.65 12.83
C ILE A 34 11.42 2.67 11.60
N VAL A 35 11.43 1.57 10.83
CA VAL A 35 12.22 1.48 9.60
C VAL A 35 11.82 2.61 8.65
N LEU A 36 10.53 2.81 8.38
CA LEU A 36 10.05 3.85 7.48
C LEU A 36 10.41 5.27 7.95
N LYS A 37 10.42 5.54 9.26
CA LYS A 37 10.90 6.82 9.80
C LYS A 37 12.38 7.08 9.50
N GLY A 38 13.19 6.02 9.42
CA GLY A 38 14.58 6.10 8.97
C GLY A 38 14.76 6.48 7.50
N PHE A 39 13.71 6.36 6.67
CA PHE A 39 13.71 6.74 5.25
C PHE A 39 12.89 8.00 4.96
N ALA A 40 12.34 8.67 5.97
CA ALA A 40 11.43 9.81 5.78
C ALA A 40 12.07 11.00 5.03
N SER A 41 13.40 11.13 5.09
CA SER A 41 14.17 12.17 4.40
C SER A 41 14.75 11.73 3.05
N GLU A 42 14.54 10.48 2.63
CA GLU A 42 15.10 9.95 1.39
C GLU A 42 14.19 10.21 0.18
N ALA A 43 14.79 10.43 -0.99
CA ALA A 43 14.06 10.60 -2.25
C ALA A 43 13.39 9.29 -2.71
N HIS A 44 14.00 8.16 -2.37
CA HIS A 44 13.53 6.82 -2.72
C HIS A 44 13.07 6.09 -1.46
N LEU A 45 11.87 5.52 -1.54
CA LEU A 45 11.37 4.65 -0.49
C LEU A 45 11.98 3.25 -0.66
N PRO A 46 12.22 2.53 0.44
CA PRO A 46 12.75 1.17 0.38
C PRO A 46 11.70 0.19 -0.14
N ASP A 47 12.15 -0.80 -0.91
CA ASP A 47 11.31 -1.94 -1.30
C ASP A 47 10.93 -2.80 -0.07
N ILE A 48 9.85 -3.57 -0.17
CA ILE A 48 9.40 -4.51 0.89
C ILE A 48 10.55 -5.37 1.40
N SER A 49 11.35 -5.96 0.51
CA SER A 49 12.45 -6.85 0.90
C SER A 49 13.53 -6.15 1.74
N VAL A 50 13.74 -4.85 1.54
CA VAL A 50 14.67 -4.04 2.34
C VAL A 50 14.06 -3.76 3.71
N ILE A 51 12.78 -3.40 3.76
CA ILE A 51 12.04 -3.18 5.01
C ILE A 51 12.07 -4.46 5.86
N SER A 52 11.77 -5.61 5.26
CA SER A 52 11.81 -6.92 5.92
C SER A 52 13.16 -7.23 6.55
N LYS A 53 14.25 -7.02 5.78
CA LYS A 53 15.62 -7.27 6.26
C LYS A 53 15.98 -6.35 7.42
N LEU A 54 15.70 -5.05 7.30
CA LEU A 54 15.99 -4.06 8.35
C LEU A 54 15.14 -4.31 9.61
N GLY A 55 13.88 -4.68 9.44
CA GLY A 55 12.96 -5.02 10.52
C GLY A 55 13.11 -6.43 11.07
N ARG A 56 14.05 -7.24 10.52
CA ARG A 56 14.32 -8.63 10.90
C ARG A 56 13.05 -9.51 10.87
N MET A 57 12.27 -9.38 9.81
CA MET A 57 11.03 -10.11 9.58
C MET A 57 10.94 -10.63 8.14
N SER A 58 9.95 -11.47 7.85
CA SER A 58 9.67 -11.94 6.49
C SER A 58 8.86 -10.92 5.69
N ASP A 59 8.91 -11.00 4.35
CA ASP A 59 8.12 -10.14 3.46
C ASP A 59 6.62 -10.25 3.73
N LYS A 60 6.12 -11.44 4.10
CA LYS A 60 4.72 -11.63 4.50
C LYS A 60 4.36 -10.88 5.78
N GLN A 61 5.26 -10.87 6.76
CA GLN A 61 5.07 -10.11 8.00
C GLN A 61 5.13 -8.61 7.73
N THR A 62 6.06 -8.16 6.88
CA THR A 62 6.15 -6.76 6.44
C THR A 62 4.87 -6.31 5.72
N MET A 63 4.34 -7.12 4.80
CA MET A 63 3.09 -6.82 4.10
C MET A 63 1.93 -6.63 5.09
N LYS A 64 1.74 -7.61 5.97
CA LYS A 64 0.68 -7.55 6.98
C LYS A 64 0.85 -6.36 7.93
N ALA A 65 2.07 -6.07 8.35
CA ALA A 65 2.37 -4.91 9.19
C ALA A 65 2.05 -3.59 8.47
N LEU A 66 2.41 -3.45 7.19
CA LEU A 66 2.05 -2.28 6.38
C LEU A 66 0.52 -2.12 6.27
N GLN A 67 -0.23 -3.21 6.09
CA GLN A 67 -1.69 -3.20 6.03
C GLN A 67 -2.31 -2.75 7.36
N ASN A 68 -1.88 -3.35 8.47
CA ASN A 68 -2.33 -2.96 9.81
C ASN A 68 -2.10 -1.46 10.07
N LEU A 69 -0.94 -0.94 9.68
CA LEU A 69 -0.64 0.49 9.83
C LEU A 69 -1.57 1.39 9.00
N VAL A 70 -2.02 0.94 7.82
CA VAL A 70 -3.01 1.67 7.02
C VAL A 70 -4.39 1.60 7.65
N GLU A 71 -4.82 0.42 8.11
CA GLU A 71 -6.12 0.23 8.79
C GLU A 71 -6.23 1.09 10.05
N LEU A 72 -5.14 1.21 10.80
CA LEU A 72 -5.03 2.07 11.98
C LEU A 72 -4.84 3.56 11.64
N LYS A 73 -4.86 3.92 10.35
CA LYS A 73 -4.67 5.29 9.83
C LYS A 73 -3.34 5.93 10.24
N ILE A 74 -2.33 5.12 10.55
CA ILE A 74 -0.97 5.57 10.85
C ILE A 74 -0.21 5.84 9.54
N LEU A 75 -0.44 5.00 8.53
CA LEU A 75 0.02 5.21 7.16
C LEU A 75 -1.15 5.58 6.26
N SER A 76 -0.89 6.42 5.26
CA SER A 76 -1.88 6.71 4.21
C SER A 76 -1.93 5.59 3.18
N HIS A 77 -3.10 5.38 2.57
CA HIS A 77 -3.25 4.45 1.45
C HIS A 77 -2.27 4.78 0.31
N LYS A 78 -2.06 6.06 0.01
CA LYS A 78 -1.11 6.52 -1.02
C LYS A 78 0.33 6.06 -0.75
N LEU A 79 0.81 6.20 0.50
CA LEU A 79 2.16 5.76 0.86
C LEU A 79 2.28 4.24 0.78
N PHE A 80 1.27 3.52 1.27
CA PHE A 80 1.21 2.06 1.15
C PHE A 80 1.29 1.59 -0.30
N ARG A 81 0.47 2.15 -1.20
CA ARG A 81 0.49 1.81 -2.62
C ARG A 81 1.86 2.03 -3.25
N ARG A 82 2.56 3.10 -2.86
CA ARG A 82 3.91 3.39 -3.35
C ARG A 82 4.96 2.40 -2.85
N LEU A 83 4.81 1.86 -1.63
CA LEU A 83 5.72 0.87 -1.05
C LEU A 83 5.49 -0.54 -1.58
N VAL A 84 4.23 -0.89 -1.80
CA VAL A 84 3.81 -2.25 -2.16
C VAL A 84 3.71 -2.45 -3.67
N GLY A 85 3.24 -1.43 -4.38
CA GLY A 85 2.86 -1.54 -5.79
C GLY A 85 1.49 -2.22 -5.95
N ASP A 86 0.78 -1.84 -7.01
CA ASP A 86 -0.64 -2.20 -7.17
C ASP A 86 -0.88 -3.72 -7.23
N PHE A 87 0.04 -4.48 -7.83
CA PHE A 87 -0.13 -5.92 -8.06
C PHE A 87 0.28 -6.79 -6.87
N GLN A 88 1.03 -6.25 -5.91
CA GLN A 88 1.47 -7.02 -4.73
C GLN A 88 0.52 -6.89 -3.53
N ASP A 89 -0.44 -5.96 -3.58
CA ASP A 89 -1.46 -5.84 -2.54
C ASP A 89 -2.41 -7.05 -2.59
N ASP A 90 -2.33 -7.93 -1.59
CA ASP A 90 -3.16 -9.14 -1.51
C ASP A 90 -4.58 -8.88 -1.00
N ARG A 91 -4.89 -7.64 -0.62
CA ARG A 91 -6.26 -7.21 -0.28
C ARG A 91 -7.15 -7.00 -1.51
N LEU A 92 -6.54 -6.78 -2.68
CA LEU A 92 -7.24 -6.63 -3.96
C LEU A 92 -7.35 -7.97 -4.68
N SER A 93 -8.55 -8.27 -5.18
CA SER A 93 -8.76 -9.37 -6.12
C SER A 93 -8.02 -9.15 -7.44
N TRP A 94 -7.81 -10.23 -8.20
CA TRP A 94 -7.23 -10.15 -9.55
C TRP A 94 -8.11 -9.32 -10.50
N ALA A 95 -9.44 -9.42 -10.36
CA ALA A 95 -10.39 -8.62 -11.13
C ALA A 95 -10.21 -7.12 -10.83
N ALA A 96 -10.13 -6.73 -9.54
CA ALA A 96 -9.87 -5.36 -9.14
C ALA A 96 -8.53 -4.82 -9.66
N LYS A 97 -7.46 -5.63 -9.63
CA LYS A 97 -6.16 -5.24 -10.19
C LYS A 97 -6.21 -5.05 -11.70
N GLY A 98 -6.87 -5.95 -12.42
CA GLY A 98 -7.07 -5.85 -13.87
C GLY A 98 -7.88 -4.60 -14.24
N LEU A 99 -8.97 -4.37 -13.52
CA LEU A 99 -9.80 -3.19 -13.69
C LEU A 99 -9.00 -1.91 -13.42
N LEU A 100 -8.22 -1.85 -12.34
CA LEU A 100 -7.36 -0.71 -12.04
C LEU A 100 -6.35 -0.42 -13.18
N LEU A 101 -5.74 -1.46 -13.75
CA LEU A 101 -4.82 -1.30 -14.87
C LEU A 101 -5.53 -0.74 -16.10
N PHE A 102 -6.66 -1.33 -16.47
CA PHE A 102 -7.46 -0.89 -17.62
C PHE A 102 -7.89 0.57 -17.45
N CYS A 103 -8.42 0.89 -16.28
CA CYS A 103 -8.88 2.21 -15.93
C CYS A 103 -7.71 3.22 -16.02
N LYS A 104 -6.50 2.91 -15.54
CA LYS A 104 -5.30 3.75 -15.72
C LYS A 104 -4.98 4.08 -17.18
N GLU A 105 -5.21 3.15 -18.09
CA GLU A 105 -5.00 3.34 -19.53
C GLU A 105 -6.16 4.10 -20.20
N HIS A 106 -7.35 4.02 -19.62
CA HIS A 106 -8.60 4.59 -20.12
C HIS A 106 -9.32 5.45 -19.07
N PRO A 107 -8.75 6.61 -18.65
CA PRO A 107 -9.25 7.41 -17.53
C PRO A 107 -10.69 7.92 -17.70
N GLN A 108 -11.18 8.04 -18.94
CA GLN A 108 -12.50 8.57 -19.26
C GLN A 108 -13.54 7.47 -19.55
N VAL A 109 -13.22 6.21 -19.28
CA VAL A 109 -14.15 5.11 -19.56
C VAL A 109 -15.39 5.19 -18.67
N GLU A 110 -16.56 5.03 -19.29
CA GLU A 110 -17.84 4.98 -18.60
C GLU A 110 -18.16 3.54 -18.13
N LEU A 111 -18.97 3.42 -17.07
CA LEU A 111 -19.35 2.10 -16.53
C LEU A 111 -20.00 1.21 -17.58
N GLU A 112 -20.85 1.78 -18.45
CA GLU A 112 -21.55 1.03 -19.49
C GLU A 112 -20.56 0.31 -20.42
N HIS A 113 -19.47 0.98 -20.79
CA HIS A 113 -18.43 0.39 -21.63
C HIS A 113 -17.64 -0.70 -20.89
N LEU A 114 -17.39 -0.53 -19.59
CA LEU A 114 -16.79 -1.58 -18.77
C LEU A 114 -17.68 -2.84 -18.73
N VAL A 115 -18.99 -2.66 -18.54
CA VAL A 115 -19.96 -3.75 -18.51
C VAL A 115 -20.05 -4.46 -19.86
N GLU A 116 -20.02 -3.72 -20.97
CA GLU A 116 -19.96 -4.32 -22.31
C GLU A 116 -18.70 -5.18 -22.52
N LEU A 117 -17.54 -4.70 -22.07
CA LEU A 117 -16.27 -5.44 -22.17
C LEU A 117 -16.26 -6.68 -21.27
N ALA A 118 -16.77 -6.58 -20.05
CA ALA A 118 -16.89 -7.69 -19.11
C ALA A 118 -17.88 -8.76 -19.59
N GLY A 119 -18.99 -8.33 -20.21
CA GLY A 119 -19.99 -9.23 -20.80
C GLY A 119 -19.42 -10.13 -21.90
N GLN A 120 -18.38 -9.69 -22.62
CA GLN A 120 -17.66 -10.52 -23.60
C GLN A 120 -16.79 -11.60 -22.97
N SER A 121 -16.46 -11.45 -21.68
CA SER A 121 -15.61 -12.37 -20.90
C SER A 121 -16.43 -13.25 -19.94
N GLY A 122 -17.76 -13.09 -19.91
CA GLY A 122 -18.65 -13.82 -19.02
C GLY A 122 -18.70 -13.27 -17.58
N GLU A 123 -18.14 -12.08 -17.35
CA GLU A 123 -18.31 -11.35 -16.10
C GLU A 123 -19.59 -10.49 -16.14
N ASP A 124 -20.26 -10.36 -15.00
CA ASP A 124 -21.46 -9.56 -14.86
C ASP A 124 -21.15 -8.18 -14.25
N GLU A 125 -22.13 -7.26 -14.36
CA GLU A 125 -22.01 -5.92 -13.78
C GLU A 125 -21.73 -5.96 -12.27
N GLU A 126 -22.25 -6.97 -11.55
CA GLU A 126 -22.01 -7.13 -10.13
C GLU A 126 -20.53 -7.40 -9.81
N SER A 127 -19.83 -8.20 -10.63
CA SER A 127 -18.38 -8.41 -10.52
C SER A 127 -17.59 -7.12 -10.65
N ILE A 128 -17.94 -6.28 -11.63
CA ILE A 128 -17.29 -4.98 -11.84
C ILE A 128 -17.54 -4.05 -10.66
N ARG A 129 -18.79 -3.94 -10.21
CA ARG A 129 -19.16 -3.09 -9.06
C ARG A 129 -18.42 -3.53 -7.80
N ARG A 130 -18.32 -4.83 -7.54
CA ARG A 130 -17.53 -5.37 -6.42
C ARG A 130 -16.05 -5.00 -6.53
N SER A 131 -15.48 -5.12 -7.73
CA SER A 131 -14.09 -4.74 -7.99
C SER A 131 -13.85 -3.24 -7.77
N LEU A 132 -14.78 -2.38 -8.21
CA LEU A 132 -14.74 -0.94 -7.95
C LEU A 132 -14.86 -0.62 -6.45
N GLN A 133 -15.72 -1.34 -5.72
CA GLN A 133 -15.84 -1.20 -4.27
C GLN A 133 -14.55 -1.61 -3.53
N GLU A 134 -13.88 -2.68 -3.95
CA GLU A 134 -12.57 -3.05 -3.41
C GLU A 134 -11.54 -1.95 -3.63
N LEU A 135 -11.46 -1.42 -4.86
CA LEU A 135 -10.55 -0.32 -5.20
C LEU A 135 -10.85 0.94 -4.40
N TYR A 136 -12.13 1.27 -4.19
CA TYR A 136 -12.55 2.38 -3.37
C TYR A 136 -12.16 2.19 -1.89
N LEU A 137 -12.50 1.03 -1.31
CA LEU A 137 -12.23 0.71 0.09
C LEU A 137 -10.74 0.81 0.45
N TYR A 138 -9.86 0.41 -0.47
CA TYR A 138 -8.41 0.47 -0.27
C TYR A 138 -7.75 1.75 -0.84
N GLY A 139 -8.55 2.74 -1.24
CA GLY A 139 -8.12 4.08 -1.64
C GLY A 139 -7.47 4.15 -3.02
N TYR A 140 -7.57 3.10 -3.85
CA TYR A 140 -6.99 3.09 -5.20
C TYR A 140 -7.72 4.03 -6.15
N LEU A 141 -8.97 4.39 -5.84
CA LEU A 141 -9.75 5.37 -6.60
C LEU A 141 -9.52 6.82 -6.14
N ASP A 142 -8.70 7.08 -5.11
CA ASP A 142 -8.45 8.44 -4.59
C ASP A 142 -7.95 9.43 -5.66
N ASP A 143 -7.22 8.91 -6.64
CA ASP A 143 -6.65 9.69 -7.74
C ASP A 143 -7.57 9.70 -9.00
N TYR A 144 -8.75 9.05 -8.95
CA TYR A 144 -9.69 8.86 -10.07
C TYR A 144 -11.14 9.23 -9.67
N PRO A 145 -11.47 10.53 -9.67
CA PRO A 145 -12.75 11.01 -9.18
C PRO A 145 -13.95 10.51 -10.00
N GLU A 146 -13.78 10.24 -11.30
CA GLU A 146 -14.88 9.69 -12.11
C GLU A 146 -15.33 8.32 -11.60
N TRP A 147 -14.39 7.45 -11.21
CA TRP A 147 -14.73 6.10 -10.74
C TRP A 147 -15.13 6.04 -9.27
N GLN A 148 -14.69 6.99 -8.44
CA GLN A 148 -15.22 7.10 -7.07
C GLN A 148 -16.74 7.31 -7.06
N GLN A 149 -17.28 8.03 -8.04
CA GLN A 149 -18.73 8.24 -8.14
C GLN A 149 -19.48 6.96 -8.52
N ILE A 150 -18.82 6.07 -9.27
CA ILE A 150 -19.39 4.81 -9.76
C ILE A 150 -19.30 3.70 -8.71
N ALA A 151 -18.30 3.76 -7.83
CA ALA A 151 -18.05 2.76 -6.79
C ALA A 151 -18.97 2.86 -5.55
N ASN A 152 -19.70 3.98 -5.37
CA ASN A 152 -20.62 4.22 -4.24
C ASN A 152 -22.05 3.73 -4.51
#